data_AF-A0A4Z1GLN7-F1
#
_entry.id   AF-A0A4Z1GLN7-F1
#
_cell.length_a   1.000
_cell.length_b   1.000
_cell.length_c   1.000
_cell.angle_alpha   90.00
_cell.angle_beta   90.00
_cell.angle_gamma   90.00
#
_symmetry.space_group_name_H-M   'P 1'
#
loop_
_entity.id
_entity.type
_entity.pdbx_description
1 polymer ?
#
loop_
_entity_poly.entity_id
_entity_poly.type
_entity_poly.pdbx_seq_one_letter_code
_entity_poly.pdbx_strand_id
1 'polypeptide(L)'
;MSDSDRHVFAKEVDELVRNFELLRPYKRDSSAKFQQAKRDLDGMVEKIRVQNDEDRETLIRLRLRFTSLGTAMARARANDDRGVLYEINRELHEIPIRFHGIAAEMVSMAADINKISGLVIEQ
;
A
#
# COMPACT_ATOMS: atom_id res chain seq x y z
N MET A 1 6.88 -4.77 17.32
CA MET A 1 6.41 -4.07 16.11
C MET A 1 5.55 -5.08 15.38
N SER A 2 4.26 -4.79 15.19
CA SER A 2 3.35 -5.68 14.48
C SER A 2 3.74 -5.69 13.00
N ASP A 3 3.64 -6.83 12.32
CA ASP A 3 3.77 -6.95 10.85
C ASP A 3 2.71 -6.13 10.06
N SER A 4 1.87 -5.35 10.76
CA SER A 4 0.67 -4.67 10.27
C SER A 4 0.91 -3.41 9.41
N ASP A 5 2.15 -2.95 9.26
CA ASP A 5 2.46 -1.75 8.46
C ASP A 5 3.01 -2.08 7.06
N ARG A 6 3.21 -3.37 6.75
CA ARG A 6 3.76 -3.82 5.46
C ARG A 6 2.64 -4.13 4.48
N HIS A 7 2.83 -3.72 3.23
CA HIS A 7 1.87 -3.98 2.16
C HIS A 7 1.79 -5.47 1.79
N VAL A 8 0.72 -5.84 1.09
CA VAL A 8 0.39 -7.24 0.72
C VAL A 8 1.52 -7.99 -0.01
N PHE A 9 2.34 -7.31 -0.80
CA PHE A 9 3.44 -7.92 -1.58
C PHE A 9 4.79 -7.98 -0.84
N ALA A 10 4.88 -7.45 0.37
CA ALA A 10 6.14 -7.30 1.10
C ALA A 10 6.97 -8.59 1.21
N LYS A 11 6.32 -9.75 1.42
CA LYS A 11 7.00 -11.05 1.46
C LYS A 11 7.56 -11.47 0.10
N GLU A 12 6.77 -11.30 -0.97
CA GLU A 12 7.19 -11.61 -2.34
C GLU A 12 8.36 -10.70 -2.76
N VAL A 13 8.32 -9.42 -2.37
CA VAL A 13 9.45 -8.48 -2.56
C VAL A 13 10.72 -8.98 -1.87
N ASP A 14 10.63 -9.36 -0.59
CA ASP A 14 11.80 -9.83 0.16
C ASP A 14 12.43 -11.07 -0.49
N GLU A 15 11.61 -11.99 -0.98
CA GLU A 15 12.07 -13.19 -1.69
C GLU A 15 12.76 -12.86 -3.01
N LEU A 16 12.14 -12.01 -3.84
CA LEU A 16 12.71 -11.62 -5.13
C LEU A 16 14.02 -10.85 -4.97
N VAL A 17 14.08 -9.91 -4.01
CA VAL A 17 15.30 -9.19 -3.68
C VAL A 17 16.40 -10.15 -3.26
N ARG A 18 16.12 -11.07 -2.33
CA ARG A 18 17.11 -12.05 -1.85
C ARG A 18 17.63 -12.90 -3.01
N ASN A 19 16.75 -13.40 -3.87
CA ASN A 19 17.13 -14.23 -5.01
C ASN A 19 18.00 -13.44 -6.00
N PHE A 20 17.69 -12.17 -6.24
CA PHE A 20 18.45 -11.31 -7.12
C PHE A 20 19.86 -11.02 -6.58
N GLU A 21 19.97 -10.70 -5.30
CA GLU A 21 21.26 -10.46 -4.64
C GLU A 21 22.17 -11.69 -4.68
N LEU A 22 21.61 -12.90 -4.48
CA LEU A 22 22.37 -14.16 -4.59
C LEU A 22 22.93 -14.40 -6.00
N LEU A 23 22.27 -13.90 -7.04
CA LEU A 23 22.70 -14.03 -8.43
C LEU A 23 23.71 -12.94 -8.85
N ARG A 24 23.79 -11.83 -8.10
CA ARG A 24 24.65 -10.66 -8.42
C ARG A 24 26.12 -11.03 -8.66
N PRO A 25 26.77 -11.88 -7.84
CA PRO A 25 28.16 -12.27 -8.08
C PRO A 25 28.36 -13.09 -9.36
N TYR A 26 27.32 -13.77 -9.85
CA TYR A 26 27.38 -14.71 -10.97
C TYR A 26 26.75 -14.15 -12.25
N LYS A 27 26.63 -12.82 -12.37
CA LYS A 27 25.98 -12.15 -13.52
C LYS A 27 26.51 -12.62 -14.88
N ARG A 28 27.82 -12.88 -15.00
CA ARG A 28 28.45 -13.37 -16.24
C ARG A 28 28.09 -14.83 -16.54
N ASP A 29 28.12 -15.69 -15.53
CA ASP A 29 27.98 -17.14 -15.69
C ASP A 29 26.51 -17.60 -15.72
N SER A 30 25.63 -16.84 -15.08
CA SER A 30 24.19 -17.12 -14.95
C SER A 30 23.33 -16.03 -15.61
N SER A 31 23.79 -15.48 -16.74
CA SER A 31 23.18 -14.33 -17.42
C SER A 31 21.66 -14.50 -17.63
N ALA A 32 21.19 -15.66 -18.10
CA ALA A 32 19.75 -15.88 -18.29
C ALA A 32 18.93 -15.83 -16.99
N LYS A 33 19.42 -16.47 -15.91
CA LYS A 33 18.76 -16.44 -14.60
C LYS A 33 18.78 -15.05 -13.98
N PHE A 34 19.89 -14.34 -14.15
CA PHE A 34 20.05 -12.97 -13.69
C PHE A 34 19.09 -12.01 -14.41
N GLN A 35 18.98 -12.12 -15.74
CA GLN A 35 18.03 -11.34 -16.52
C GLN A 35 16.58 -11.68 -16.17
N GLN A 36 16.28 -12.95 -15.85
CA GLN A 36 14.95 -13.32 -15.38
C GLN A 36 14.64 -12.68 -14.02
N ALA A 37 15.55 -12.79 -13.05
CA ALA A 37 15.37 -12.18 -11.73
C ALA A 37 15.22 -10.65 -11.81
N LYS A 38 15.92 -9.99 -12.75
CA LYS A 38 15.70 -8.57 -13.06
C LYS A 38 14.27 -8.30 -13.55
N ARG A 39 13.77 -9.08 -14.52
CA ARG A 39 12.40 -8.95 -15.03
C ARG A 39 11.35 -9.22 -13.95
N ASP A 40 11.61 -10.17 -13.05
CA ASP A 40 10.71 -10.48 -11.94
C ASP A 40 10.61 -9.28 -10.98
N LEU A 41 11.74 -8.62 -10.69
CA LEU A 41 11.79 -7.39 -9.90
C LEU A 41 11.08 -6.22 -10.60
N ASP A 42 11.29 -6.03 -11.90
CA ASP A 42 10.60 -5.00 -12.68
C ASP A 42 9.07 -5.24 -12.67
N GLY A 43 8.65 -6.49 -12.85
CA GLY A 43 7.23 -6.88 -12.75
C GLY A 43 6.65 -6.66 -11.35
N MET A 44 7.43 -6.88 -10.30
CA MET A 44 7.02 -6.59 -8.93
C MET A 44 6.80 -5.08 -8.71
N VAL A 45 7.68 -4.22 -9.22
CA VAL A 45 7.51 -2.77 -9.14
C VAL A 45 6.19 -2.33 -9.80
N GLU A 46 5.83 -2.90 -10.95
CA GLU A 46 4.56 -2.58 -11.61
C GLU A 46 3.34 -3.04 -10.78
N LYS A 47 3.37 -4.25 -10.20
CA LYS A 47 2.30 -4.71 -9.28
C LYS A 47 2.13 -3.74 -8.10
N ILE A 48 3.23 -3.33 -7.49
CA ILE A 48 3.21 -2.40 -6.35
C ILE A 48 2.65 -1.03 -6.77
N ARG A 49 3.00 -0.53 -7.96
CA ARG A 49 2.45 0.74 -8.49
C ARG A 49 0.94 0.68 -8.68
N VAL A 50 0.42 -0.40 -9.25
CA VAL A 50 -1.02 -0.60 -9.44
C VAL A 50 -1.74 -0.58 -8.08
N GLN A 51 -1.25 -1.32 -7.09
CA GLN A 51 -1.85 -1.31 -5.75
C GLN A 51 -1.80 0.08 -5.10
N ASN A 52 -0.68 0.79 -5.26
CA ASN A 52 -0.52 2.15 -4.73
C ASN A 52 -1.55 3.13 -5.34
N ASP A 53 -1.84 3.01 -6.63
CA ASP A 53 -2.88 3.81 -7.29
C ASP A 53 -4.28 3.47 -6.76
N GLU A 54 -4.61 2.18 -6.59
CA GLU A 54 -5.88 1.74 -6.00
C GLU A 54 -6.07 2.22 -4.56
N ASP A 55 -5.01 2.18 -3.76
CA ASP A 55 -4.97 2.66 -2.38
C ASP A 55 -5.17 4.18 -2.33
N ARG A 56 -4.51 4.91 -3.22
CA ARG A 56 -4.68 6.35 -3.36
C ARG A 56 -6.13 6.72 -3.68
N GLU A 57 -6.76 6.02 -4.61
CA GLU A 57 -8.19 6.22 -4.87
C GLU A 57 -9.06 5.93 -3.64
N THR A 58 -8.73 4.89 -2.90
CA THR A 58 -9.44 4.52 -1.67
C THR A 58 -9.32 5.60 -0.61
N LEU A 59 -8.13 6.19 -0.43
CA LEU A 59 -7.93 7.33 0.47
C LEU A 59 -8.76 8.55 0.05
N ILE A 60 -8.86 8.83 -1.27
CA ILE A 60 -9.71 9.90 -1.79
C ILE A 60 -11.18 9.63 -1.46
N ARG A 61 -11.66 8.40 -1.67
CA ARG A 61 -13.03 8.00 -1.33
C ARG A 61 -13.31 8.14 0.17
N LEU A 62 -12.39 7.72 1.03
CA LEU A 62 -12.51 7.87 2.49
C LEU A 62 -12.60 9.33 2.91
N ARG A 63 -11.80 10.22 2.30
CA ARG A 63 -11.82 11.66 2.59
C ARG A 63 -13.16 12.30 2.20
N LEU A 64 -13.70 11.94 1.03
CA LEU A 64 -15.02 12.40 0.59
C LEU A 64 -16.12 11.86 1.51
N ARG A 65 -16.03 10.60 1.91
CA ARG A 65 -16.97 9.98 2.85
C ARG A 65 -16.98 10.69 4.19
N PHE A 66 -15.81 10.95 4.77
CA PHE A 66 -15.67 11.70 6.02
C PHE A 66 -16.38 13.06 5.97
N THR A 67 -16.20 13.78 4.87
CA THR A 67 -16.87 15.08 4.64
C THR A 67 -18.39 14.91 4.57
N SER A 68 -18.87 13.89 3.84
CA SER A 68 -20.31 13.61 3.70
C SER A 68 -20.98 13.23 5.03
N LEU A 69 -20.25 12.52 5.90
CA LEU A 69 -20.73 12.12 7.23
C LEU A 69 -20.92 13.33 8.15
N GLY A 70 -20.10 14.38 8.02
CA GLY A 70 -20.30 15.64 8.75
C GLY A 70 -21.66 16.27 8.44
N THR A 71 -22.04 16.32 7.16
CA THR A 71 -23.35 16.81 6.72
C THR A 71 -24.49 15.90 7.21
N ALA A 72 -24.31 14.58 7.11
CA ALA A 72 -25.30 13.62 7.60
C ALA A 72 -25.51 13.75 9.12
N MET A 73 -24.44 13.96 9.88
CA MET A 73 -24.50 14.17 11.33
C MET A 73 -25.30 15.42 11.67
N ALA A 74 -25.08 16.54 10.98
CA ALA A 74 -25.82 17.77 11.21
C ALA A 74 -27.34 17.58 11.00
N ARG A 75 -27.73 16.84 9.94
CA ARG A 75 -29.13 16.50 9.67
C ARG A 75 -29.72 15.58 10.74
N ALA A 76 -28.99 14.53 11.13
CA ALA A 76 -29.45 13.61 12.15
C ALA A 76 -29.63 14.30 13.52
N ARG A 77 -28.73 15.24 13.88
CA ARG A 77 -28.89 16.09 15.07
C ARG A 77 -30.12 16.98 15.00
N ALA A 78 -30.37 17.61 13.85
CA ALA A 78 -31.55 18.47 13.66
C ALA A 78 -32.87 17.69 13.80
N ASN A 79 -32.87 16.40 13.51
CA ASN A 79 -34.04 15.53 13.58
C ASN A 79 -34.11 14.67 14.85
N ASP A 80 -33.18 14.83 15.81
CA ASP A 80 -33.00 13.95 16.99
C ASP A 80 -32.97 12.43 16.63
N ASP A 81 -32.41 12.09 15.47
CA ASP A 81 -32.27 10.71 15.02
C ASP A 81 -31.05 10.04 15.65
N ARG A 82 -31.25 9.53 16.86
CA ARG A 82 -30.18 8.93 17.67
C ARG A 82 -29.62 7.64 17.07
N GLY A 83 -30.43 6.88 16.34
CA GLY A 83 -29.98 5.65 15.69
C GLY A 83 -28.97 5.95 14.58
N VAL A 84 -29.31 6.91 13.72
CA VAL A 84 -28.40 7.36 12.65
C VAL A 84 -27.15 8.02 13.22
N LEU A 85 -27.27 8.81 14.30
CA LEU A 85 -26.11 9.40 14.96
C LEU A 85 -25.11 8.36 15.48
N TYR A 86 -25.58 7.24 16.01
CA TYR A 86 -24.71 6.16 16.47
C TYR A 86 -23.91 5.55 15.32
N GLU A 87 -24.58 5.21 14.22
CA GLU A 87 -23.93 4.62 13.04
C GLU A 87 -22.91 5.58 12.41
N ILE A 88 -23.25 6.87 12.30
CA ILE A 88 -22.32 7.90 11.78
C ILE A 88 -21.11 8.04 12.69
N ASN A 89 -21.28 8.09 14.01
CA ASN A 89 -20.16 8.19 14.95
C ASN A 89 -19.25 6.97 14.86
N ARG A 90 -19.82 5.76 14.74
CA ARG A 90 -19.05 4.53 14.54
C ARG A 90 -18.18 4.65 13.29
N GLU A 91 -18.79 5.03 12.17
CA GLU A 91 -18.06 5.15 10.90
C GLU A 91 -16.98 6.26 10.93
N LEU A 92 -17.26 7.41 11.54
CA LEU A 92 -16.28 8.48 11.72
C LEU A 92 -15.09 8.06 12.57
N HIS A 93 -15.27 7.11 13.49
CA HIS A 93 -14.17 6.54 14.27
C HIS A 93 -13.34 5.54 13.46
N GLU A 94 -13.97 4.76 12.59
CA GLU A 94 -13.29 3.76 11.76
C GLU A 94 -12.48 4.37 10.60
N ILE A 95 -12.97 5.46 9.99
CA ILE A 95 -12.33 6.07 8.81
C ILE A 95 -10.86 6.44 9.06
N PRO A 96 -10.49 7.17 10.14
CA PRO A 96 -9.10 7.49 10.42
C PRO A 96 -8.20 6.27 10.57
N ILE A 97 -8.70 5.19 11.20
CA ILE A 97 -7.95 3.94 11.37
C ILE A 97 -7.61 3.33 10.00
N ARG A 98 -8.62 3.22 9.13
CA ARG A 98 -8.43 2.71 7.76
C ARG A 98 -7.51 3.62 6.95
N PHE A 99 -7.66 4.93 7.08
CA PHE A 99 -6.82 5.92 6.40
C PHE A 99 -5.35 5.75 6.80
N HIS A 100 -5.07 5.63 8.11
CA HIS A 100 -3.71 5.44 8.61
C HIS A 100 -3.10 4.10 8.20
N GLY A 101 -3.88 3.02 8.19
CA GLY A 101 -3.43 1.70 7.72
C GLY A 101 -2.98 1.74 6.25
N ILE A 102 -3.85 2.23 5.37
CA ILE A 102 -3.54 2.34 3.93
C ILE A 102 -2.35 3.29 3.70
N ALA A 103 -2.28 4.41 4.41
CA ALA A 103 -1.17 5.35 4.28
C ALA A 103 0.18 4.72 4.71
N ALA A 104 0.18 3.89 5.76
CA ALA A 104 1.38 3.16 6.19
C ALA A 104 1.82 2.14 5.12
N GLU A 105 0.87 1.38 4.56
CA GLU A 105 1.15 0.44 3.48
C GLU A 105 1.75 1.15 2.25
N MET A 106 1.20 2.30 1.85
CA MET A 106 1.75 3.11 0.74
C MET A 106 3.19 3.58 1.00
N VAL A 107 3.53 3.94 2.25
CA VAL A 107 4.92 4.28 2.62
C VAL A 107 5.82 3.06 2.49
N SER A 108 5.37 1.89 2.95
CA SER A 108 6.11 0.63 2.79
C SER A 108 6.32 0.29 1.31
N MET A 109 5.29 0.46 0.46
CA MET A 109 5.39 0.25 -0.98
C MET A 109 6.44 1.15 -1.64
N ALA A 110 6.46 2.43 -1.27
CA ALA A 110 7.45 3.38 -1.79
C ALA A 110 8.89 2.99 -1.38
N ALA A 111 9.08 2.51 -0.15
CA ALA A 111 10.38 2.02 0.30
C ALA A 111 10.85 0.80 -0.51
N ASP A 112 9.95 -0.16 -0.75
CA ASP A 112 10.27 -1.37 -1.52
C ASP A 112 10.53 -1.06 -3.00
N ILE A 113 9.79 -0.14 -3.63
CA ILE A 113 10.09 0.34 -5.00
C ILE A 113 11.49 0.95 -5.06
N ASN A 114 11.84 1.82 -4.11
CA ASN A 114 13.16 2.47 -4.08
C ASN A 114 14.28 1.44 -3.89
N LYS A 115 14.07 0.46 -3.01
CA LYS A 115 15.01 -0.64 -2.79
C LYS A 115 15.24 -1.45 -4.07
N ILE A 116 14.17 -1.86 -4.74
CA ILE A 116 14.26 -2.61 -6.00
C ILE A 116 14.95 -1.78 -7.09
N SER A 117 14.57 -0.51 -7.23
CA SER A 117 15.15 0.40 -8.23
C SER A 117 16.66 0.58 -8.02
N GLY A 118 17.11 0.73 -6.78
CA GLY A 118 18.54 0.80 -6.45
C GLY A 118 19.30 -0.46 -6.87
N LEU A 119 18.75 -1.64 -6.57
CA LEU A 119 19.36 -2.92 -6.93
C LEU A 119 19.50 -3.12 -8.44
N VAL A 120 18.54 -2.63 -9.22
CA VAL A 120 18.53 -2.77 -10.68
C VAL A 120 19.44 -1.74 -11.37
N ILE A 121 19.59 -0.54 -10.80
CA ILE A 121 20.40 0.57 -11.36
C ILE A 121 21.90 0.40 -11.06
N GLU A 122 22.28 -0.12 -9.88
CA GLU A 122 23.69 -0.28 -9.46
C GLU A 122 24.44 -1.43 -10.20
N GLN A 123 24.15 -1.67 -11.48
CA GLN A 123 24.57 -2.88 -12.22
C GLN A 123 25.23 -2.67 -13.56
#